data_AF-A0A5J4TLS2-F1
#
_entry.id   AF-A0A5J4TLS2-F1
#
_cell.length_a   1.000
_cell.length_b   1.000
_cell.length_c   1.000
_cell.angle_alpha   90.00
_cell.angle_beta   90.00
_cell.angle_gamma   90.00
#
_symmetry.space_group_name_H-M   'P 1'
#
loop_
_entity.id
_entity.type
_entity.pdbx_description
1 polymer ?
#
loop_
_entity_poly.entity_id
_entity_poly.type
_entity_poly.pdbx_seq_one_letter_code
_entity_poly.pdbx_strand_id
1 'polypeptide(L)' 'MLSSKELKAILRPVFEADNEKYYPMMSGLKKLGYLRVQCPKCHHYYWRLNPERETCGDSGCEGKYHFVGSGC' A
#
# COMPACT_ATOMS: atom_id res chain seq x y z
N MET A 1 -15.37 20.19 -15.77
CA MET A 1 -14.02 19.85 -15.24
C MET A 1 -14.16 18.59 -14.40
N LEU A 2 -13.22 17.65 -14.51
CA LEU A 2 -13.22 16.45 -13.66
C LEU A 2 -12.92 16.87 -12.21
N SER A 3 -13.61 16.25 -11.26
CA SER A 3 -13.31 16.40 -9.84
C SER A 3 -11.96 15.73 -9.51
N SER A 4 -11.35 16.15 -8.40
CA SER A 4 -10.10 15.53 -7.91
C SER A 4 -10.26 14.02 -7.66
N LYS A 5 -11.47 13.55 -7.32
CA LYS A 5 -11.75 12.13 -7.08
C LYS A 5 -11.73 11.33 -8.39
N GLU A 6 -12.38 11.85 -9.42
CA GLU A 6 -12.44 11.21 -10.74
C GLU A 6 -11.06 11.19 -11.40
N LEU A 7 -10.30 12.28 -11.30
CA LEU A 7 -8.94 12.35 -11.81
C LEU A 7 -8.04 11.29 -11.18
N LYS A 8 -8.07 11.15 -9.84
CA LYS A 8 -7.30 10.13 -9.13
C LYS A 8 -7.71 8.72 -9.53
N ALA A 9 -9.01 8.47 -9.73
CA ALA A 9 -9.51 7.17 -10.15
C ALA A 9 -8.97 6.77 -11.53
N ILE A 10 -8.91 7.71 -12.48
CA ILE A 10 -8.39 7.51 -13.84
C ILE A 10 -6.87 7.31 -13.84
N LEU A 11 -6.13 8.08 -13.04
CA LEU A 11 -4.66 8.06 -13.05
C LEU A 11 -4.07 6.88 -12.26
N ARG A 12 -4.78 6.35 -11.26
CA ARG A 12 -4.31 5.24 -10.44
C ARG A 12 -3.82 4.02 -11.24
N PRO A 13 -4.56 3.45 -12.22
CA PRO A 13 -4.07 2.31 -12.99
C PRO A 13 -2.79 2.63 -13.79
N VAL A 14 -2.64 3.87 -14.27
CA VAL A 14 -1.42 4.31 -14.97
C VAL A 14 -0.22 4.31 -14.03
N PHE A 15 -0.39 4.84 -12.81
CA PHE A 15 0.67 4.86 -11.81
C PHE A 15 0.99 3.47 -11.26
N GLU A 16 0.02 2.55 -11.25
CA GLU A 16 0.25 1.16 -10.84
C GLU A 16 1.01 0.36 -11.90
N ALA A 17 0.75 0.62 -13.19
CA ALA A 17 1.48 0.00 -14.30
C ALA A 17 2.94 0.49 -14.35
N ASP A 18 3.16 1.81 -14.32
CA ASP A 18 4.48 2.44 -14.43
C ASP A 18 5.06 2.84 -13.06
N ASN A 19 4.87 1.97 -12.07
CA ASN A 19 5.18 2.28 -10.67
C ASN A 19 6.67 2.65 -10.43
N GLU A 20 7.63 2.04 -11.12
CA GLU A 20 9.06 2.38 -10.97
C GLU A 20 9.41 3.78 -11.50
N LYS A 21 8.67 4.26 -12.50
CA LYS A 21 8.85 5.60 -13.07
C LYS A 21 8.36 6.69 -12.12
N TYR A 22 7.19 6.48 -11.51
CA TYR A 22 6.55 7.47 -10.64
C TYR A 22 6.99 7.35 -9.17
N TYR A 23 7.48 6.19 -8.75
CA TYR A 23 7.94 5.92 -7.39
C TYR A 23 9.39 5.35 -7.40
N PRO A 24 10.42 6.20 -7.55
CA PRO A 24 11.82 5.76 -7.61
C PRO A 24 12.28 4.93 -6.40
N MET A 25 11.66 5.17 -5.24
CA MET A 25 11.91 4.47 -3.97
C MET A 25 11.63 2.95 -4.03
N MET A 26 10.86 2.47 -5.02
CA MET A 26 10.58 1.04 -5.19
C MET A 26 11.85 0.18 -5.32
N SER A 27 12.86 0.71 -6.03
CA SER A 27 14.15 0.02 -6.18
C SER A 27 14.88 -0.18 -4.84
N GLY A 28 14.81 0.82 -3.95
CA GLY A 28 15.38 0.75 -2.61
C GLY A 28 14.65 -0.25 -1.72
N LEU A 29 13.31 -0.24 -1.72
CA LEU A 29 12.52 -1.19 -0.95
C LEU A 29 12.76 -2.64 -1.38
N LYS A 30 12.80 -2.91 -2.69
CA LYS A 30 13.13 -4.25 -3.21
C LYS A 30 14.50 -4.71 -2.74
N LYS A 31 15.52 -3.84 -2.78
CA LYS A 31 16.89 -4.14 -2.29
C LYS A 31 16.92 -4.45 -0.78
N LEU A 32 16.05 -3.82 0.00
CA LEU A 32 15.90 -4.07 1.43
C LEU A 32 15.05 -5.31 1.75
N GLY A 33 14.62 -6.07 0.74
CA GLY A 33 13.83 -7.30 0.91
C GLY A 33 12.33 -7.07 1.09
N TYR A 34 11.82 -5.86 0.88
CA TYR A 34 10.39 -5.61 0.92
C TYR A 34 9.69 -6.20 -0.31
N LEU A 35 8.53 -6.80 -0.07
CA LEU A 35 7.66 -7.36 -1.08
C LEU A 35 6.47 -6.42 -1.31
N ARG A 36 6.23 -6.05 -2.57
CA ARG A 36 5.01 -5.35 -2.98
C ARG A 36 3.91 -6.37 -3.24
N VAL A 37 2.83 -6.28 -2.46
CA VAL A 37 1.69 -7.20 -2.55
C VAL A 37 0.38 -6.40 -2.51
N GLN A 38 -0.70 -7.00 -3.01
CA GLN A 38 -2.03 -6.38 -2.97
C GLN A 38 -2.80 -6.88 -1.74
N CYS A 39 -3.39 -5.96 -0.97
CA CYS A 39 -4.22 -6.32 0.18
C CYS A 39 -5.49 -7.03 -0.29
N PRO A 40 -5.87 -8.19 0.28
CA PRO A 40 -7.07 -8.93 -0.12
C PRO A 40 -8.37 -8.22 0.30
N LYS A 41 -8.32 -7.28 1.26
CA LYS A 41 -9.51 -6.57 1.76
C LYS A 41 -9.83 -5.28 1.02
N CYS A 42 -8.83 -4.43 0.78
CA CYS A 42 -9.03 -3.13 0.15
C CYS A 42 -8.47 -3.02 -1.26
N HIS A 43 -7.79 -4.06 -1.76
CA HIS A 43 -7.18 -4.12 -3.09
C HIS A 43 -6.11 -3.05 -3.36
N HIS A 44 -5.64 -2.36 -2.32
CA HIS A 44 -4.51 -1.43 -2.44
C HIS A 44 -3.19 -2.19 -2.39
N TYR A 45 -2.22 -1.75 -3.18
CA TYR A 45 -0.85 -2.24 -3.09
C TYR A 45 -0.16 -1.68 -1.85
N TYR A 46 0.57 -2.53 -1.14
CA TYR A 46 1.38 -2.16 0.01
C TYR A 46 2.70 -2.92 -0.01
N TRP A 47 3.64 -2.46 0.82
CA TRP A 47 4.93 -3.11 0.99
C TRP A 47 4.98 -3.80 2.34
N ARG A 48 5.40 -5.07 2.35
CA ARG A 48 5.62 -5.84 3.58
C ARG A 48 7.01 -6.41 3.61
N LEU A 49 7.59 -6.43 4.80
CA LEU A 49 8.82 -7.17 5.08
C LEU A 49 8.51 -8.56 5.67
N ASN A 50 7.51 -8.64 6.56
CA ASN A 50 7.03 -9.92 7.10
C ASN A 50 6.12 -10.62 6.08
N PRO A 51 6.49 -11.82 5.56
CA PRO A 51 5.65 -12.56 4.61
C PRO A 51 4.34 -13.08 5.22
N GLU A 52 4.27 -13.26 6.55
CA GLU A 52 3.07 -13.76 7.24
C GLU A 52 1.95 -12.71 7.31
N ARG A 53 2.26 -11.42 7.09
CA ARG A 53 1.25 -10.36 7.15
C ARG A 53 0.44 -10.28 5.85
N GLU A 54 -0.79 -10.73 5.89
CA GLU A 54 -1.71 -10.77 4.73
C GLU A 54 -2.41 -9.43 4.43
N THR A 55 -2.55 -8.54 5.43
CA THR A 55 -3.25 -7.26 5.30
C THR A 55 -2.28 -6.06 5.29
N CYS A 56 -2.74 -4.91 4.78
CA CYS A 56 -1.93 -3.70 4.65
C CYS A 56 -1.64 -2.95 5.96
N GLY A 57 -2.24 -3.36 7.08
CA GLY A 57 -2.08 -2.67 8.36
C GLY A 57 -2.98 -1.47 8.59
N ASP A 58 -3.83 -1.14 7.62
CA ASP A 58 -4.86 -0.12 7.81
C ASP A 58 -5.93 -0.60 8.81
N SER A 59 -6.42 0.29 9.66
CA SER A 59 -7.41 -0.05 10.69
C SER A 59 -8.74 -0.52 10.10
N GLY A 60 -9.12 -0.06 8.91
CA GLY A 60 -10.28 -0.59 8.19
C GLY A 60 -10.08 -2.05 7.72
N CYS A 61 -8.83 -2.47 7.52
CA CYS A 61 -8.48 -3.85 7.17
C CYS A 61 -8.24 -4.73 8.40
N GLU A 62 -7.68 -4.20 9.48
CA GLU A 62 -7.37 -4.96 10.71
C GLU A 62 -8.52 -4.96 11.73
N GLY A 63 -9.44 -4.00 11.63
CA GLY A 63 -10.59 -3.85 12.53
C GLY A 63 -10.26 -3.27 13.91
N LYS A 64 -8.97 -3.07 14.23
CA LYS A 64 -8.49 -2.48 15.48
C LYS A 64 -7.12 -1.87 15.32
N TYR A 65 -6.74 -0.99 16.24
CA TYR A 65 -5.37 -0.54 16.41
C TYR A 65 -4.65 -1.46 17.40
N HIS A 66 -3.56 -2.08 16.96
CA HIS A 66 -2.80 -3.01 17.79
C HIS A 66 -1.93 -2.32 18.86
N PHE A 67 -1.73 -1.00 18.77
CA PHE A 67 -0.90 -0.25 19.70
C PHE A 67 -1.68 0.35 20.89
N VAL A 68 -3.01 0.39 20.83
CA VAL A 68 -3.83 0.99 21.90
C VAL A 68 -3.79 0.07 23.12
N GLY A 69 -3.25 0.58 24.23
CA GLY A 69 -3.08 -0.17 25.48
C GLY A 69 -1.83 -1.07 25.52
N SER A 70 -1.02 -1.07 24.48
CA SER A 70 0.22 -1.86 24.39
C SER A 70 1.51 -1.01 24.49
N GLY A 71 1.37 0.31 24.63
CA GLY A 71 2.50 1.22 24.85
C GLY A 71 2.73 1.43 26.34
N CYS A 72 3.93 1.07 26.81
CA CYS A 72 4.50 1.58 28.06
C CYS A 72 5.17 2.94 27.82
#